data_AF-A0A150MP19-F1
#
_entry.id   AF-A0A150MP19-F1
#
_cell.length_a   1.000
_cell.length_b   1.000
_cell.length_c   1.000
_cell.angle_alpha   90.00
_cell.angle_beta   90.00
_cell.angle_gamma   90.00
#
_symmetry.space_group_name_H-M   'P 1'
#
loop_
_entity.id
_entity.type
_entity.pdbx_description
1 polymer ?
#
loop_
_entity_poly.entity_id
_entity_poly.type
_entity_poly.pdbx_seq_one_letter_code
_entity_poly.pdbx_strand_id
1 'polypeptide(L)' 'MTKKLTKEAKLKIIMNDFKLFAKNFIKIVDNFGNTVPFILNPEQEQFMNEMSKYNIILKGR' A
#
# COMPACT_ATOMS: atom_id res chain seq x y z
N MET A 1 1.50 -23.37 18.56
CA MET A 1 0.68 -23.15 17.35
C MET A 1 0.26 -21.69 17.29
N THR A 2 0.58 -20.97 16.22
CA THR A 2 0.24 -19.55 16.07
C THR A 2 -1.27 -19.40 15.85
N LYS A 3 -1.95 -18.62 16.70
CA LYS A 3 -3.41 -18.43 16.62
C LYS A 3 -3.76 -17.66 15.33
N LYS A 4 -4.61 -18.24 14.48
CA LYS A 4 -5.05 -17.61 13.23
C LYS A 4 -5.93 -16.40 13.53
N LEU A 5 -5.60 -15.25 12.95
CA LEU A 5 -6.41 -14.02 13.08
C LEU A 5 -7.79 -14.18 12.43
N THR A 6 -8.81 -13.58 13.04
CA THR A 6 -10.17 -13.51 12.47
C THR A 6 -10.21 -12.58 11.25
N LYS A 7 -11.30 -12.62 10.48
CA LYS A 7 -11.45 -11.76 9.29
C LYS A 7 -11.51 -10.28 9.70
N GLU A 8 -12.22 -9.99 10.78
CA GLU A 8 -12.39 -8.65 11.34
C GLU A 8 -11.04 -8.12 11.85
N ALA A 9 -10.25 -8.96 12.52
CA ALA A 9 -8.91 -8.61 12.98
C ALA A 9 -7.98 -8.30 11.79
N LYS A 10 -8.04 -9.10 10.72
CA LYS A 10 -7.26 -8.84 9.49
C LYS A 10 -7.70 -7.55 8.80
N LEU A 11 -9.01 -7.32 8.68
CA LEU A 11 -9.53 -6.11 8.07
C LEU A 11 -9.08 -4.87 8.86
N LYS A 12 -9.12 -4.92 10.20
CA LYS A 12 -8.61 -3.84 11.05
C LYS A 12 -7.12 -3.56 10.79
N ILE A 13 -6.29 -4.59 10.62
CA ILE A 13 -4.88 -4.40 10.28
C ILE A 13 -4.74 -3.71 8.92
N ILE A 14 -5.45 -4.20 7.91
CA ILE A 14 -5.39 -3.66 6.53
C ILE A 14 -5.86 -2.20 6.49
N MET A 15 -6.93 -1.85 7.22
CA MET A 15 -7.47 -0.48 7.23
C MET A 15 -6.56 0.52 7.95
N ASN A 16 -5.66 0.07 8.83
CA ASN A 16 -4.72 0.93 9.55
C ASN A 16 -3.34 1.03 8.88
N ASP A 17 -3.10 0.27 7.81
CA ASP A 17 -1.84 0.27 7.07
C ASP A 17 -2.14 0.56 5.59
N PHE A 18 -1.78 1.75 5.14
CA PHE A 18 -2.06 2.16 3.77
C PHE A 18 -1.39 1.26 2.72
N LYS A 19 -0.20 0.73 2.99
CA LYS A 19 0.49 -0.20 2.07
C LYS A 19 -0.32 -1.48 1.91
N LEU A 20 -0.88 -2.01 3.02
CA LEU A 20 -1.77 -3.15 2.97
C LEU A 20 -3.11 -2.81 2.31
N PHE A 21 -3.69 -1.66 2.61
CA PHE A 21 -4.94 -1.22 1.98
C PHE A 21 -4.77 -1.12 0.45
N ALA A 22 -3.73 -0.42 0.01
CA ALA A 22 -3.36 -0.26 -1.39
C ALA A 22 -3.26 -1.61 -2.11
N LYS A 23 -2.47 -2.53 -1.54
CA LYS A 23 -2.26 -3.86 -2.13
C LYS A 23 -3.54 -4.71 -2.21
N ASN A 24 -4.45 -4.58 -1.25
CA ASN A 24 -5.64 -5.46 -1.19
C ASN A 24 -6.86 -4.87 -1.90
N PHE A 25 -6.98 -3.55 -1.96
CA PHE A 25 -8.20 -2.88 -2.38
C PHE A 25 -8.02 -1.91 -3.55
N ILE A 26 -6.79 -1.51 -3.89
CA ILE A 26 -6.51 -0.65 -5.06
C ILE A 26 -5.95 -1.51 -6.18
N LYS A 27 -6.44 -1.28 -7.41
CA LYS A 27 -5.97 -1.96 -8.61
C LYS A 27 -5.59 -0.95 -9.69
N ILE A 28 -4.61 -1.31 -10.51
CA ILE A 28 -4.18 -0.57 -11.70
C ILE A 28 -4.29 -1.46 -12.92
N VAL A 29 -4.34 -0.85 -14.10
CA VAL A 29 -4.27 -1.57 -15.37
C VAL A 29 -2.81 -1.57 -15.82
N ASP A 30 -2.25 -2.76 -16.05
CA ASP A 30 -0.89 -2.89 -16.58
C ASP A 30 -0.84 -2.59 -18.09
N ASN A 31 0.36 -2.60 -18.66
CA ASN A 31 0.58 -2.32 -20.08
C ASN A 31 -0.03 -3.39 -21.02
N PHE A 32 -0.49 -4.52 -20.48
CA PHE A 32 -1.15 -5.59 -21.21
C PHE A 32 -2.68 -5.55 -21.04
N GLY A 33 -3.22 -4.54 -20.33
CA GLY A 33 -4.64 -4.40 -20.07
C GLY A 33 -5.15 -5.22 -18.86
N ASN A 34 -4.27 -5.89 -18.12
CA ASN A 34 -4.68 -6.69 -16.97
C ASN A 34 -4.87 -5.80 -15.75
N THR A 35 -5.92 -6.08 -14.98
CA THR A 35 -6.13 -5.43 -13.69
C THR A 35 -5.29 -6.11 -12.61
N VAL A 36 -4.25 -5.42 -12.12
CA VAL A 36 -3.30 -5.94 -11.13
C VAL A 36 -3.37 -5.15 -9.81
N PRO A 37 -2.99 -5.74 -8.67
CA PRO A 37 -2.90 -5.02 -7.40
C PRO A 37 -1.93 -3.83 -7.46
N PHE A 38 -2.28 -2.72 -6.82
CA PHE A 38 -1.37 -1.60 -6.67
C PHE A 38 -0.34 -1.88 -5.56
N ILE A 39 0.91 -2.10 -5.96
CA ILE A 39 2.03 -2.33 -5.05
C ILE A 39 2.91 -1.08 -5.08
N LEU A 40 3.21 -0.53 -3.89
CA LEU A 40 4.11 0.62 -3.77
C LEU A 40 5.48 0.26 -4.35
N ASN A 41 6.02 1.15 -5.16
CA ASN A 41 7.40 1.07 -5.62
C ASN A 41 8.36 1.56 -4.50
N PRO A 42 9.69 1.39 -4.67
CA PRO A 42 10.66 1.76 -3.65
C PRO A 42 10.58 3.24 -3.20
N GLU A 43 10.39 4.18 -4.12
CA GLU A 43 10.33 5.61 -3.80
C GLU A 43 9.04 5.97 -3.05
N GLN A 44 7.92 5.36 -3.41
CA GLN A 44 6.65 5.50 -2.70
C GLN A 44 6.75 4.89 -1.29
N GLU A 45 7.39 3.73 -1.15
CA GLU A 45 7.62 3.10 0.15
C GLU A 45 8.52 3.96 1.04
N GLN A 46 9.60 4.51 0.50
CA GLN A 46 10.45 5.45 1.22
C GLN A 46 9.63 6.66 1.70
N PHE A 47 8.86 7.29 0.81
CA PHE A 47 8.03 8.44 1.20
C PHE A 47 7.03 8.08 2.29
N MET A 48 6.35 6.94 2.21
CA MET A 48 5.40 6.51 3.23
C MET A 48 6.06 6.29 4.60
N ASN A 49 7.32 5.84 4.63
CA ASN A 49 8.07 5.61 5.87
C ASN A 49 8.67 6.90 6.46
N GLU A 50 9.03 7.86 5.61
CA GLU A 50 9.77 9.06 6.01
C GLU A 50 8.89 10.32 6.05
N MET A 51 7.64 10.25 5.57
CA MET A 51 6.76 11.42 5.49
C MET A 51 6.55 12.07 6.87
N SER A 52 6.73 13.38 6.90
CA SER A 52 6.45 14.21 8.07
C SER A 52 5.16 15.01 7.86
N LYS A 53 4.85 15.92 8.79
CA LYS A 53 3.69 16.84 8.65
C LYS A 53 3.75 17.67 7.36
N TYR A 54 4.95 18.05 6.92
CA TYR A 54 5.15 18.85 5.71
C TYR A 54 6.28 18.22 4.89
N ASN A 55 6.04 18.00 3.60
CA ASN A 55 6.99 17.32 2.73
C ASN A 55 7.15 18.12 1.43
N ILE A 56 8.39 18.26 0.96
CA ILE A 56 8.72 18.80 -0.37
C ILE A 56 9.44 17.68 -1.11
N ILE A 57 8.94 17.31 -2.29
CA ILE A 57 9.45 16.18 -3.06
C ILE A 57 9.82 16.66 -4.47
N LEU A 58 11.08 16.50 -4.84
CA LEU A 58 11.57 16.76 -6.20
C LEU A 58 11.45 15.49 -7.04
N LYS A 59 10.25 15.21 -7.55
CA LYS A 59 9.98 14.01 -8.35
C LYS A 59 10.41 14.22 -9.81
N GLY A 60 11.19 13.28 -10.36
CA GLY A 60 11.43 13.19 -11.81
C GLY A 60 10.15 12.90 -12.59
N ARG A 61 10.12 13.29 -13.87
CA ARG A 61 9.02 12.96 -14.81
C ARG A 61 9.30 11.66 -15.54
#